data_AF-A0AAJ4DDJ9-F1
#
_entry.id   AF-A0AAJ4DDJ9-F1
#
_cell.length_a   1.000
_cell.length_b   1.000
_cell.length_c   1.000
_cell.angle_alpha   90.00
_cell.angle_beta   90.00
_cell.angle_gamma   90.00
#
_symmetry.space_group_name_H-M   'P 1'
#
loop_
_entity.id
_entity.type
_entity.pdbx_description
1 polymer ?
#
loop_
_entity_poly.entity_id
_entity_poly.type
_entity_poly.pdbx_seq_one_letter_code
_entity_poly.pdbx_strand_id
1 'polypeptide(L)'
;MKMRITSLVVVLLCTANSFAQDKKTITKITEFLKKREIELVKKYGSSPEYEKEQRGKRKFILREIDLNNDKKKDYFVFFNNSCGNGGCDALILDSNLKIKGDFSLVETPVIAKAKIVNGWKVLNISSTGMREVIFNKQKQAYPEEGIANLKFIRYKKEKGDEIIIEQPKSTWKEMKSYLY
;
A
#
# COMPACT_ATOMS: atom_id res chain seq x y z
N MET A 1 15.59 26.73 41.29
CA MET A 1 15.48 26.87 39.82
C MET A 1 15.35 25.47 39.21
N LYS A 2 14.12 24.98 38.94
CA LYS A 2 13.91 23.64 38.34
C LYS A 2 14.08 23.76 36.82
N MET A 3 15.19 23.25 36.30
CA MET A 3 15.49 23.20 34.86
C MET A 3 14.39 22.41 34.12
N ARG A 4 13.72 23.09 33.19
CA ARG A 4 12.80 22.48 32.21
C ARG A 4 13.63 21.69 31.18
N ILE A 5 13.95 20.43 31.48
CA ILE A 5 14.64 19.50 30.55
C ILE A 5 13.63 18.76 29.65
N THR A 6 12.33 18.94 29.86
CA THR A 6 11.33 17.94 29.49
C THR A 6 10.78 17.99 28.06
N SER A 7 11.09 19.00 27.23
CA SER A 7 10.43 19.10 25.91
C SER A 7 11.32 18.68 24.74
N LEU A 8 12.55 19.19 24.64
CA LEU A 8 13.41 18.92 23.48
C LEU A 8 13.91 17.46 23.45
N VAL A 9 14.32 16.91 24.61
CA VAL A 9 14.83 15.54 24.73
C VAL A 9 13.74 14.49 24.47
N VAL A 10 12.51 14.75 24.94
CA VAL A 10 11.35 13.86 24.72
C VAL A 10 10.94 13.85 23.25
N VAL A 11 10.91 15.01 22.58
CA VAL A 11 10.62 15.11 21.13
C VAL A 11 11.72 14.41 20.31
N LEU A 12 13.00 14.56 20.68
CA LEU A 12 14.10 13.89 20.00
C LEU A 12 14.02 12.36 20.13
N LEU A 13 13.66 11.85 21.31
CA LEU A 13 13.49 10.41 21.56
C LEU A 13 12.29 9.82 20.81
N CYS A 14 11.15 10.51 20.80
CA CYS A 14 9.96 10.06 20.06
C CYS A 14 10.22 9.99 18.55
N THR A 15 10.91 10.99 18.00
CA THR A 15 11.22 11.03 16.57
C THR A 15 12.23 9.95 16.18
N ALA A 16 13.33 9.78 16.92
CA ALA A 16 14.30 8.72 16.67
C ALA A 16 13.66 7.32 16.71
N ASN A 17 12.74 7.08 17.65
CA ASN A 17 12.03 5.81 17.76
C ASN A 17 11.09 5.57 16.58
N SER A 18 10.39 6.61 16.10
CA SER A 18 9.54 6.52 14.89
C SER A 18 10.36 6.24 13.62
N PHE A 19 11.51 6.89 13.44
CA PHE A 19 12.39 6.65 12.29
C PHE A 19 12.98 5.23 12.30
N ALA A 20 13.35 4.73 13.48
CA ALA A 20 13.86 3.35 13.62
C ALA A 20 12.76 2.32 13.32
N GLN A 21 11.53 2.57 13.78
CA GLN A 21 10.36 1.73 13.49
C GLN A 21 10.03 1.72 12.00
N ASP A 22 10.00 2.89 11.35
CA ASP A 22 9.79 3.02 9.91
C ASP A 22 10.85 2.23 9.12
N LYS A 23 12.12 2.37 9.48
CA LYS A 23 13.21 1.63 8.82
C LYS A 23 13.03 0.12 8.94
N LYS A 24 12.62 -0.37 10.13
CA LYS A 24 12.36 -1.79 10.37
C LYS A 24 11.18 -2.30 9.52
N THR A 25 10.08 -1.55 9.45
CA THR A 25 8.92 -1.90 8.61
C THR A 25 9.34 -1.98 7.14
N ILE A 26 10.05 -0.97 6.62
CA ILE A 26 10.51 -0.95 5.23
C ILE A 26 11.38 -2.16 4.92
N THR A 27 12.36 -2.49 5.75
CA THR A 27 13.20 -3.69 5.56
C THR A 27 12.35 -4.96 5.48
N LYS A 28 11.41 -5.14 6.42
CA LYS A 28 10.52 -6.31 6.46
C LYS A 28 9.67 -6.43 5.19
N ILE A 29 9.13 -5.32 4.69
CA ILE A 29 8.33 -5.30 3.45
C ILE A 29 9.22 -5.57 2.23
N THR A 30 10.39 -4.96 2.14
CA THR A 30 11.37 -5.20 1.08
C THR A 30 11.77 -6.68 1.00
N GLU A 31 12.04 -7.33 2.13
CA GLU A 31 12.36 -8.77 2.19
C GLU A 31 11.20 -9.63 1.71
N PHE A 32 9.97 -9.32 2.14
CA PHE A 32 8.77 -9.99 1.67
C PHE A 32 8.61 -9.88 0.14
N LEU A 33 8.74 -8.67 -0.41
CA LEU A 33 8.56 -8.44 -1.84
C LEU A 33 9.62 -9.17 -2.68
N LYS A 34 10.88 -9.17 -2.25
CA LYS A 34 11.96 -9.95 -2.88
C LYS A 34 11.65 -11.43 -2.91
N LYS A 35 11.12 -11.98 -1.81
CA LYS A 35 10.75 -13.40 -1.74
C LYS A 35 9.57 -13.70 -2.67
N ARG A 36 8.51 -12.88 -2.64
CA ARG A 36 7.34 -13.02 -3.52
C ARG A 36 7.74 -13.01 -4.99
N GLU A 37 8.64 -12.11 -5.38
CA GLU A 37 9.15 -12.02 -6.75
C GLU A 37 9.81 -13.31 -7.22
N ILE A 38 10.69 -13.90 -6.41
CA ILE A 38 11.31 -15.19 -6.70
C ILE A 38 10.24 -16.28 -6.91
N GLU A 39 9.17 -16.27 -6.11
CA GLU A 39 8.06 -17.23 -6.22
C GLU A 39 7.23 -17.02 -7.49
N LEU A 40 6.94 -15.77 -7.86
CA LEU A 40 6.22 -15.43 -9.09
C LEU A 40 7.01 -15.83 -10.33
N VAL A 41 8.32 -15.59 -10.35
CA VAL A 41 9.23 -15.99 -11.43
C VAL A 41 9.22 -17.50 -11.62
N LYS A 42 9.31 -18.26 -10.52
CA LYS A 42 9.23 -19.72 -10.56
C LYS A 42 7.89 -20.20 -11.10
N LYS A 43 6.80 -19.52 -10.76
CA LYS A 43 5.44 -19.91 -11.13
C LYS A 43 5.10 -19.61 -12.58
N TYR A 44 5.44 -18.40 -13.06
CA TYR A 44 4.99 -17.91 -14.37
C TYR A 44 6.08 -17.95 -15.44
N GLY A 45 7.33 -18.19 -15.05
CA GLY A 45 8.47 -18.13 -15.94
C GLY A 45 8.88 -16.67 -16.19
N SER A 46 10.14 -16.38 -15.96
CA SER A 46 10.81 -15.15 -16.39
C SER A 46 12.24 -15.55 -16.73
N SER A 47 12.88 -14.87 -17.69
CA SER A 47 14.29 -15.20 -17.97
C SER A 47 15.13 -14.83 -16.73
N PRO A 48 16.03 -15.72 -16.27
CA PRO A 48 16.97 -15.40 -15.19
C PRO A 48 17.73 -14.08 -15.43
N GLU A 49 17.98 -13.76 -16.71
CA GLU A 49 18.60 -12.53 -17.16
C GLU A 49 17.73 -11.29 -16.88
N TYR A 50 16.44 -11.34 -17.19
CA TYR A 50 15.50 -10.24 -16.92
C TYR A 50 15.37 -9.99 -15.41
N GLU A 51 15.26 -11.04 -14.60
CA GLU A 51 15.18 -10.87 -13.14
C GLU A 51 16.48 -10.32 -12.55
N LYS A 52 17.64 -10.78 -13.04
CA LYS A 52 18.94 -10.21 -12.66
C LYS A 52 19.03 -8.72 -13.02
N GLU A 53 18.47 -8.33 -14.15
CA GLU A 53 18.43 -6.94 -14.58
C GLU A 53 17.49 -6.09 -13.72
N GLN A 54 16.31 -6.60 -13.34
CA GLN A 54 15.30 -5.83 -12.61
C GLN A 54 15.52 -5.79 -11.09
N ARG A 55 16.29 -6.73 -10.54
CA ARG A 55 16.57 -6.81 -9.10
C ARG A 55 17.14 -5.50 -8.55
N GLY A 56 16.50 -4.96 -7.51
CA GLY A 56 16.95 -3.71 -6.87
C GLY A 56 16.64 -2.44 -7.69
N LYS A 57 15.95 -2.55 -8.83
CA LYS A 57 15.48 -1.40 -9.62
C LYS A 57 13.99 -1.13 -9.42
N ARG A 58 13.25 -2.08 -8.84
CA ARG A 58 11.81 -1.97 -8.62
C ARG A 58 11.52 -1.03 -7.47
N LYS A 59 10.48 -0.21 -7.61
CA LYS A 59 10.09 0.80 -6.63
C LYS A 59 8.69 0.58 -6.15
N PHE A 60 8.48 0.88 -4.88
CA PHE A 60 7.15 0.91 -4.31
C PHE A 60 6.98 2.11 -3.39
N ILE A 61 5.74 2.55 -3.27
CA ILE A 61 5.28 3.46 -2.23
C ILE A 61 4.63 2.59 -1.14
N LEU A 62 4.99 2.85 0.12
CA LEU A 62 4.37 2.19 1.27
C LEU A 62 3.46 3.16 2.02
N ARG A 63 2.30 2.67 2.42
CA ARG A 63 1.39 3.35 3.35
C ARG A 63 0.90 2.38 4.40
N GLU A 64 0.87 2.84 5.64
CA GLU A 64 0.30 2.10 6.76
C GLU A 64 -1.12 2.60 7.02
N ILE A 65 -2.06 1.67 7.15
CA ILE A 65 -3.46 1.99 7.43
C ILE A 65 -4.09 0.88 8.25
N ASP A 66 -5.02 1.23 9.13
CA ASP A 66 -5.85 0.23 9.83
C ASP A 66 -7.15 0.08 9.02
N LEU A 67 -7.31 -1.04 8.31
CA LEU A 67 -8.46 -1.29 7.46
C LEU A 67 -9.59 -2.01 8.19
N ASN A 68 -9.36 -2.63 9.35
CA ASN A 68 -10.36 -3.43 10.06
C ASN A 68 -10.65 -2.92 11.49
N ASN A 69 -10.04 -1.81 11.89
CA ASN A 69 -10.11 -1.17 13.19
C ASN A 69 -9.61 -2.05 14.35
N ASP A 70 -8.68 -2.99 14.10
CA ASP A 70 -8.08 -3.84 15.12
C ASP A 70 -6.85 -3.22 15.81
N LYS A 71 -6.53 -1.97 15.46
CA LYS A 71 -5.37 -1.18 15.93
C LYS A 71 -4.02 -1.72 15.46
N LYS A 72 -3.99 -2.72 14.57
CA LYS A 72 -2.80 -3.16 13.86
C LYS A 72 -2.79 -2.50 12.49
N LYS A 73 -1.57 -2.30 11.98
CA LYS A 73 -1.39 -1.68 10.67
C LYS A 73 -1.40 -2.75 9.60
N ASP A 74 -2.25 -2.54 8.60
CA ASP A 74 -2.12 -3.10 7.28
C ASP A 74 -1.20 -2.21 6.43
N TYR A 75 -0.64 -2.80 5.38
CA TYR A 75 0.33 -2.17 4.50
C TYR A 75 -0.21 -2.14 3.08
N PHE A 76 -0.40 -0.93 2.54
CA PHE A 76 -0.67 -0.72 1.14
C PHE A 76 0.65 -0.50 0.39
N VAL A 77 0.98 -1.42 -0.51
CA VAL A 77 2.18 -1.40 -1.35
C VAL A 77 1.77 -1.05 -2.77
N PHE A 78 2.22 0.09 -3.28
CA PHE A 78 1.89 0.55 -4.64
C PHE A 78 3.15 0.54 -5.52
N PHE A 79 3.18 -0.27 -6.58
CA PHE A 79 4.38 -0.45 -7.41
C PHE A 79 4.49 0.65 -8.46
N ASN A 80 5.30 1.68 -8.20
CA ASN A 80 5.31 2.92 -8.99
C ASN A 80 6.42 3.00 -10.06
N ASN A 81 7.06 1.89 -10.41
CA ASN A 81 8.10 1.84 -11.44
C ASN A 81 7.71 1.09 -12.73
N SER A 82 6.61 0.34 -12.73
CA SER A 82 6.20 -0.53 -13.85
C SER A 82 4.72 -0.39 -14.19
N CYS A 83 4.23 0.84 -14.22
CA CYS A 83 2.84 1.11 -14.57
C CYS A 83 2.67 1.05 -16.10
N GLY A 84 1.74 0.22 -16.57
CA GLY A 84 1.31 0.23 -17.97
C GLY A 84 0.29 1.35 -18.22
N ASN A 85 -0.22 1.42 -19.45
CA ASN A 85 -1.23 2.42 -19.84
C ASN A 85 -2.54 2.34 -19.03
N GLY A 86 -2.82 1.21 -18.38
CA GLY A 86 -4.04 1.02 -17.58
C GLY A 86 -3.82 1.14 -16.07
N GLY A 87 -2.64 1.51 -15.61
CA GLY A 87 -2.32 1.69 -14.18
C GLY A 87 -1.17 0.82 -13.70
N CYS A 88 -0.98 0.83 -12.39
CA CYS A 88 0.08 0.12 -11.69
C CYS A 88 -0.48 -1.10 -10.94
N ASP A 89 0.40 -1.96 -10.45
CA ASP A 89 -0.01 -3.02 -9.53
C ASP A 89 0.02 -2.50 -8.08
N ALA A 90 -0.77 -3.11 -7.19
CA ALA A 90 -0.72 -2.84 -5.76
C ALA A 90 -1.04 -4.08 -4.92
N LEU A 91 -0.49 -4.14 -3.70
CA LEU A 91 -0.82 -5.15 -2.69
C LEU A 91 -1.40 -4.49 -1.44
N ILE A 92 -2.26 -5.24 -0.76
CA ILE A 92 -2.56 -5.02 0.66
C ILE A 92 -2.02 -6.21 1.43
N LEU A 93 -1.21 -5.95 2.44
CA LEU A 93 -0.70 -6.94 3.37
C LEU A 93 -1.25 -6.65 4.77
N ASP A 94 -1.66 -7.67 5.51
CA ASP A 94 -1.98 -7.48 6.93
C ASP A 94 -0.71 -7.32 7.79
N SER A 95 -0.89 -7.11 9.09
CA SER A 95 0.24 -6.95 10.04
C SER A 95 1.22 -8.15 10.07
N ASN A 96 0.75 -9.32 9.64
CA ASN A 96 1.53 -10.56 9.54
C ASN A 96 2.10 -10.80 8.13
N LEU A 97 1.98 -9.81 7.24
CA LEU A 97 2.36 -9.88 5.83
C LEU A 97 1.56 -10.90 5.00
N LYS A 98 0.37 -11.30 5.45
CA LYS A 98 -0.52 -12.09 4.61
C LYS A 98 -1.14 -11.17 3.55
N ILE A 99 -1.14 -11.61 2.29
CA ILE A 99 -1.81 -10.89 1.21
C ILE A 99 -3.31 -10.86 1.49
N LYS A 100 -3.86 -9.64 1.56
CA LYS A 100 -5.28 -9.31 1.69
C LYS A 100 -5.85 -8.66 0.44
N GLY A 101 -5.01 -8.24 -0.50
CA GLY A 101 -5.42 -7.75 -1.80
C GLY A 101 -4.22 -7.82 -2.75
N ASP A 102 -4.48 -8.24 -3.98
CA ASP A 102 -3.52 -8.27 -5.08
C ASP A 102 -4.25 -7.67 -6.28
N PHE A 103 -3.85 -6.45 -6.66
CA PHE A 103 -4.59 -5.63 -7.61
C PHE A 103 -3.71 -5.26 -8.78
N SER A 104 -4.30 -5.27 -9.97
CA SER A 104 -3.74 -4.68 -11.18
C SER A 104 -4.58 -3.48 -11.63
N LEU A 105 -4.01 -2.67 -12.51
CA LEU A 105 -4.67 -1.49 -13.11
C LEU A 105 -5.09 -0.45 -12.06
N VAL A 106 -4.30 -0.31 -10.99
CA VAL A 106 -4.48 0.67 -9.92
C VAL A 106 -3.96 2.02 -10.36
N GLU A 107 -4.83 3.02 -10.32
CA GLU A 107 -4.51 4.43 -10.46
C GLU A 107 -4.74 5.16 -9.13
N THR A 108 -4.35 6.44 -9.10
CA THR A 108 -4.58 7.32 -7.95
C THR A 108 -5.76 8.26 -8.20
N PRO A 109 -6.48 8.68 -7.14
CA PRO A 109 -6.24 8.37 -5.74
C PRO A 109 -6.73 6.97 -5.32
N VAL A 110 -6.16 6.48 -4.22
CA VAL A 110 -6.64 5.30 -3.49
C VAL A 110 -7.14 5.75 -2.13
N ILE A 111 -8.37 5.39 -1.78
CA ILE A 111 -9.07 5.93 -0.62
C ILE A 111 -9.65 4.79 0.20
N ALA A 112 -9.40 4.79 1.51
CA ALA A 112 -10.14 3.98 2.45
C ALA A 112 -11.31 4.80 2.98
N LYS A 113 -12.52 4.29 2.78
CA LYS A 113 -13.75 4.93 3.23
C LYS A 113 -13.91 4.76 4.74
N ALA A 114 -14.56 5.73 5.38
CA ALA A 114 -15.04 5.56 6.76
C ALA A 114 -16.04 4.40 6.90
N LYS A 115 -16.76 4.09 5.80
CA LYS A 115 -17.72 2.98 5.69
C LYS A 115 -17.03 1.63 5.89
N ILE A 116 -17.54 0.85 6.83
CA ILE A 116 -17.12 -0.53 7.10
C ILE A 116 -18.13 -1.51 6.52
N VAL A 117 -17.66 -2.51 5.76
CA VAL A 117 -18.45 -3.64 5.27
C VAL A 117 -17.66 -4.92 5.54
N ASN A 118 -18.33 -5.96 6.04
CA ASN A 118 -17.70 -7.23 6.40
C ASN A 118 -16.56 -7.11 7.44
N GLY A 119 -16.58 -6.05 8.25
CA GLY A 119 -15.54 -5.76 9.25
C GLY A 119 -14.30 -5.07 8.70
N TRP A 120 -14.31 -4.65 7.43
CA TRP A 120 -13.20 -3.94 6.78
C TRP A 120 -13.69 -2.65 6.10
N LYS A 121 -12.81 -1.65 6.01
CA LYS A 121 -13.07 -0.41 5.28
C LYS A 121 -13.36 -0.73 3.82
N VAL A 122 -14.37 -0.08 3.26
CA VAL A 122 -14.58 -0.09 1.82
C VAL A 122 -13.45 0.70 1.17
N LEU A 123 -12.87 0.20 0.09
CA LEU A 123 -11.87 0.93 -0.67
C LEU A 123 -12.49 1.55 -1.90
N ASN A 124 -12.11 2.78 -2.19
CA ASN A 124 -12.37 3.42 -3.47
C ASN A 124 -11.03 3.54 -4.21
N ILE A 125 -10.92 2.82 -5.32
CA ILE A 125 -9.68 2.72 -6.09
C ILE A 125 -9.94 3.24 -7.51
N SER A 126 -9.08 4.14 -8.01
CA SER A 126 -9.16 4.57 -9.40
C SER A 126 -8.61 3.49 -10.34
N SER A 127 -9.30 3.27 -11.46
CA SER A 127 -8.88 2.44 -12.59
C SER A 127 -9.67 2.87 -13.82
N THR A 128 -9.18 3.85 -14.58
CA THR A 128 -9.93 4.60 -15.62
C THR A 128 -11.24 5.20 -15.11
N GLY A 129 -11.31 5.48 -13.80
CA GLY A 129 -12.50 5.87 -13.06
C GLY A 129 -12.59 5.18 -11.70
N MET A 130 -13.31 5.79 -10.75
CA MET A 130 -13.40 5.27 -9.39
C MET A 130 -14.26 4.01 -9.30
N ARG A 131 -13.77 3.01 -8.55
CA ARG A 131 -14.44 1.74 -8.28
C ARG A 131 -14.56 1.49 -6.78
N GLU A 132 -15.67 0.90 -6.34
CA GLU A 132 -15.85 0.42 -4.97
C GLU A 132 -15.33 -1.02 -4.85
N VAL A 133 -14.38 -1.25 -3.93
CA VAL A 133 -13.78 -2.56 -3.66
C VAL A 133 -14.13 -2.96 -2.23
N ILE A 134 -14.87 -4.06 -2.09
CA ILE A 134 -15.41 -4.53 -0.82
C ILE A 134 -14.69 -5.81 -0.40
N PHE A 135 -14.25 -5.87 0.85
CA PHE A 135 -13.61 -7.07 1.40
C PHE A 135 -14.54 -8.29 1.37
N ASN A 136 -14.04 -9.41 0.86
CA ASN A 136 -14.76 -10.68 0.83
C ASN A 136 -14.46 -11.48 2.10
N LYS A 137 -15.47 -11.66 2.96
CA LYS A 137 -15.32 -12.34 4.26
C LYS A 137 -14.96 -13.82 4.11
N GLN A 138 -15.46 -14.50 3.08
CA GLN A 138 -15.22 -15.93 2.85
C GLN A 138 -13.78 -16.16 2.40
N LYS A 139 -13.29 -15.36 1.45
CA LYS A 139 -11.90 -15.42 0.96
C LYS A 139 -10.89 -14.79 1.91
N GLN A 140 -11.36 -14.03 2.91
CA GLN A 140 -10.52 -13.28 3.86
C GLN A 140 -9.54 -12.32 3.15
N ALA A 141 -10.00 -11.73 2.04
CA ALA A 141 -9.26 -10.81 1.19
C ALA A 141 -10.23 -9.88 0.42
N TYR A 142 -9.76 -8.72 -0.02
CA TYR A 142 -10.37 -7.96 -1.10
C TYR A 142 -10.29 -8.77 -2.40
N PRO A 143 -11.30 -8.67 -3.28
CA PRO A 143 -11.37 -9.47 -4.48
C PRO A 143 -10.21 -9.14 -5.42
N GLU A 144 -9.56 -10.18 -5.93
CA GLU A 144 -8.58 -10.12 -7.03
C GLU A 144 -9.26 -9.94 -8.39
N GLU A 145 -10.59 -9.91 -8.43
CA GLU A 145 -11.33 -9.57 -9.64
C GLU A 145 -10.80 -8.22 -10.13
N GLY A 146 -10.25 -8.20 -11.35
CA GLY A 146 -9.58 -7.03 -11.89
C GLY A 146 -10.44 -5.79 -11.65
N ILE A 147 -9.88 -4.77 -11.00
CA ILE A 147 -10.63 -3.60 -10.51
C ILE A 147 -11.50 -2.99 -11.62
N ALA A 148 -11.02 -3.05 -12.86
CA ALA A 148 -11.75 -2.62 -14.06
C ALA A 148 -13.16 -3.24 -14.23
N ASN A 149 -13.37 -4.47 -13.76
CA ASN A 149 -14.65 -5.21 -13.84
C ASN A 149 -15.65 -4.79 -12.74
N LEU A 150 -15.21 -4.01 -11.76
CA LEU A 150 -16.06 -3.54 -10.69
C LEU A 150 -16.93 -2.36 -11.16
N LYS A 151 -18.02 -2.10 -10.42
CA LYS A 151 -18.95 -1.03 -10.75
C LYS A 151 -18.29 0.34 -10.59
N PHE A 152 -18.47 1.19 -11.60
CA PHE A 152 -18.13 2.60 -11.53
C PHE A 152 -18.94 3.29 -10.43
N ILE A 153 -18.27 4.20 -9.73
CA ILE A 153 -18.89 5.07 -8.74
C ILE A 153 -18.47 6.51 -8.97
N ARG A 154 -19.32 7.44 -8.52
CA ARG A 154 -18.93 8.83 -8.33
C ARG A 154 -18.44 8.99 -6.89
N TYR A 155 -17.13 9.19 -6.72
CA TYR A 155 -16.60 9.42 -5.38
C TYR A 155 -17.15 10.72 -4.78
N LYS A 156 -17.65 10.61 -3.55
CA LYS A 156 -17.99 11.72 -2.67
C LYS A 156 -17.19 11.57 -1.39
N LYS A 157 -16.41 12.59 -1.05
CA LYS A 157 -15.64 12.64 0.19
C LYS A 157 -16.59 12.72 1.38
N GLU A 158 -16.37 11.84 2.35
CA GLU A 158 -17.11 11.80 3.61
C GLU A 158 -16.16 12.04 4.78
N LYS A 159 -16.71 12.48 5.91
CA LYS A 159 -15.93 12.66 7.14
C LYS A 159 -15.39 11.30 7.58
N GLY A 160 -14.07 11.22 7.78
CA GLY A 160 -13.39 9.99 8.18
C GLY A 160 -12.84 9.16 7.02
N ASP A 161 -13.04 9.57 5.77
CA ASP A 161 -12.31 8.98 4.65
C ASP A 161 -10.81 9.30 4.78
N GLU A 162 -9.97 8.30 4.54
CA GLU A 162 -8.51 8.39 4.58
C GLU A 162 -7.96 8.17 3.17
N ILE A 163 -7.11 9.09 2.70
CA ILE A 163 -6.40 8.92 1.44
C ILE A 163 -5.19 8.04 1.72
N ILE A 164 -5.14 6.87 1.09
CA ILE A 164 -4.01 5.96 1.18
C ILE A 164 -2.91 6.46 0.24
N ILE A 165 -3.22 6.52 -1.06
CA ILE A 165 -2.32 7.08 -2.07
C ILE A 165 -2.99 8.31 -2.68
N GLU A 166 -2.30 9.43 -2.57
CA GLU A 166 -2.74 10.71 -3.13
C GLU A 166 -2.60 10.71 -4.65
N GLN A 167 -3.43 11.52 -5.32
CA GLN A 167 -3.18 11.84 -6.72
C GLN A 167 -1.95 12.76 -6.80
N PRO A 168 -0.88 12.40 -7.53
CA PRO A 168 0.29 13.25 -7.65
C PRO A 168 -0.07 14.57 -8.32
N LYS A 169 0.54 15.67 -7.86
CA LYS A 169 0.29 17.01 -8.43
C LYS A 169 0.87 17.16 -9.83
N SER A 170 2.00 16.50 -10.11
CA SER A 170 2.67 16.54 -11.41
C SER A 170 3.22 15.18 -11.84
N THR A 171 3.98 14.51 -10.96
CA THR A 171 4.67 13.26 -11.28
C THR A 171 4.80 12.36 -10.05
N TRP A 172 4.96 11.05 -10.27
CA TRP A 172 5.23 10.08 -9.21
C TRP A 172 6.52 10.32 -8.43
N LYS A 173 7.45 11.14 -8.96
CA LYS A 173 8.74 11.46 -8.35
C LYS A 173 8.59 12.22 -7.02
N GLU A 174 7.45 12.87 -6.79
CA GLU A 174 7.18 13.61 -5.56
C GLU A 174 6.83 12.70 -4.38
N MET A 175 6.46 11.44 -4.63
CA MET A 175 6.11 10.50 -3.57
C MET A 175 7.32 9.69 -3.11
N LYS A 176 7.55 9.67 -1.79
CA LYS A 176 8.59 8.86 -1.16
C LYS A 176 8.41 7.39 -1.54
N SER A 177 9.41 6.88 -2.25
CA SER A 177 9.44 5.53 -2.81
C SER A 177 10.66 4.78 -2.30
N TYR A 178 10.58 3.46 -2.27
CA TYR A 178 11.60 2.56 -1.75
C TYR A 178 11.96 1.53 -2.81
N LEU A 179 13.24 1.11 -2.84
CA LEU A 179 13.70 0.05 -3.72
C LEU A 179 13.50 -1.32 -3.07
N TYR A 180 13.25 -2.34 -3.89
CA TYR A 180 13.31 -3.73 -3.47
C TYR A 180 13.97 -4.62 -4.53
#